data_AF-A0A5J4R8Z5-F1
#
_entry.id   AF-A0A5J4R8Z5-F1
#
_cell.length_a   1.000
_cell.length_b   1.000
_cell.length_c   1.000
_cell.angle_alpha   90.00
_cell.angle_beta   90.00
_cell.angle_gamma   90.00
#
_symmetry.space_group_name_H-M   'P 1'
#
loop_
_entity.id
_entity.type
_entity.pdbx_description
1 polymer ?
#
loop_
_entity_poly.entity_id
_entity_poly.type
_entity_poly.pdbx_seq_one_letter_code
_entity_poly.pdbx_strand_id
1 'polypeptide(L)'
;MIRDTFFSGSRFMNLLWKEVKENWKTYVIFTATMFGIMIIIHFLFETSVIATHNSMNGIDQASLSHYDRTGSMILFICLLFVFGSSSASAIMDKMKTKTGRTAFLLLPATSFEKFFTRWLIYTIAFLIIYYIIFVLADYAFVAIYSWYHPDYDIVVTDLRYIFKSSDTYYGMGMPYSMFAILIAVYFYVQSFFVLGGTVCPKKSFLRTFVAGLVLLFIYLSTIPVYNKFLMPFGAKMDGQIIADFINNTCRQYLLGIVIFLMALLNWIIAYYRFKESEIIHRLL
;
A
#
# COMPACT_ATOMS: atom_id res chain seq x y z
N MET A 1 41.00 18.55 -4.22
CA MET A 1 39.71 19.17 -3.89
C MET A 1 38.61 18.20 -4.34
N ILE A 2 38.19 17.28 -3.46
CA ILE A 2 37.14 16.32 -3.78
C ILE A 2 35.83 17.08 -3.72
N ARG A 3 35.08 17.14 -4.82
CA ARG A 3 33.70 17.62 -4.80
C ARG A 3 32.90 16.64 -3.94
N ASP A 4 32.64 17.02 -2.69
CA ASP A 4 31.70 16.35 -1.80
C ASP A 4 30.27 16.50 -2.35
N THR A 5 30.00 15.75 -3.42
CA THR A 5 28.67 15.67 -4.01
C THR A 5 27.84 14.76 -3.12
N PHE A 6 26.99 15.40 -2.29
CA PHE A 6 26.00 14.77 -1.41
C PHE A 6 25.17 13.70 -2.15
N PHE A 7 24.92 13.91 -3.44
CA PHE A 7 24.24 12.98 -4.33
C PHE A 7 24.90 12.99 -5.71
N SER A 8 25.06 11.81 -6.32
CA SER A 8 25.35 11.72 -7.75
C SER A 8 24.49 10.66 -8.43
N GLY A 9 23.84 11.05 -9.53
CA GLY A 9 22.89 10.19 -10.25
C GLY A 9 23.53 8.92 -10.80
N SER A 10 24.78 8.99 -11.29
CA SER A 10 25.49 7.80 -11.80
C SER A 10 25.80 6.77 -10.70
N ARG A 11 26.27 7.20 -9.52
CA ARG A 11 26.48 6.29 -8.38
C ARG A 11 25.15 5.71 -7.90
N PHE A 12 24.12 6.53 -7.83
CA PHE A 12 22.78 6.11 -7.43
C PHE A 12 22.19 5.04 -8.37
N MET A 13 22.25 5.25 -9.69
CA MET A 13 21.75 4.29 -10.68
C MET A 13 22.52 2.96 -10.63
N ASN A 14 23.84 3.01 -10.45
CA ASN A 14 24.66 1.82 -10.27
C ASN A 14 24.29 1.08 -8.97
N LEU A 15 23.96 1.81 -7.91
CA LEU A 15 23.55 1.24 -6.63
C LEU A 15 22.16 0.59 -6.73
N LEU A 16 21.20 1.23 -7.41
CA LEU A 16 19.89 0.65 -7.74
C LEU A 16 20.05 -0.67 -8.52
N TRP A 17 20.81 -0.64 -9.62
CA TRP A 17 21.04 -1.84 -10.44
C TRP A 17 21.71 -2.96 -9.66
N LYS A 18 22.69 -2.62 -8.81
CA LYS A 18 23.35 -3.57 -7.93
C LYS A 18 22.36 -4.17 -6.93
N GLU A 19 21.54 -3.35 -6.27
CA GLU A 19 20.57 -3.83 -5.28
C GLU A 19 19.54 -4.76 -5.93
N VAL A 20 19.01 -4.39 -7.10
CA VAL A 20 18.08 -5.24 -7.88
C VAL A 20 18.75 -6.56 -8.24
N LYS A 21 19.96 -6.54 -8.80
CA LYS A 21 20.66 -7.75 -9.23
C LYS A 21 21.08 -8.66 -8.08
N GLU A 22 21.40 -8.10 -6.91
CA GLU A 22 21.74 -8.91 -5.74
C GLU A 22 20.50 -9.57 -5.11
N ASN A 23 19.34 -8.91 -5.18
CA ASN A 23 18.10 -9.33 -4.52
C ASN A 23 17.04 -9.91 -5.45
N TRP A 24 17.35 -10.06 -6.74
CA TRP A 24 16.34 -10.43 -7.74
C TRP A 24 15.57 -11.70 -7.37
N LYS A 25 16.22 -12.73 -6.80
CA LYS A 25 15.56 -13.96 -6.34
C LYS A 25 14.51 -13.68 -5.27
N THR A 26 14.85 -12.84 -4.28
CA THR A 26 13.93 -12.46 -3.21
C THR A 26 12.75 -11.69 -3.76
N TYR A 27 12.98 -10.77 -4.70
CA TYR A 27 11.90 -10.02 -5.36
C TYR A 27 11.00 -10.95 -6.15
N VAL A 28 11.56 -11.87 -6.94
CA VAL A 28 10.79 -12.85 -7.73
C VAL A 28 9.97 -13.79 -6.84
N ILE A 29 10.55 -14.29 -5.74
CA ILE A 29 9.82 -15.14 -4.79
C ILE A 29 8.68 -14.36 -4.14
N PHE A 30 8.94 -13.12 -3.73
CA PHE A 30 7.92 -12.25 -3.13
C PHE A 30 6.78 -11.96 -4.13
N THR A 31 7.10 -11.60 -5.37
CA THR A 31 6.08 -11.33 -6.39
C THR A 31 5.29 -12.58 -6.77
N ALA A 32 5.95 -13.74 -6.88
CA ALA A 32 5.27 -15.01 -7.13
C ALA A 32 4.34 -15.41 -5.97
N THR A 33 4.77 -15.18 -4.73
CA THR A 33 3.95 -15.42 -3.54
C THR A 33 2.73 -14.48 -3.53
N MET A 34 2.93 -13.21 -3.87
CA MET A 34 1.87 -12.22 -4.03
C MET A 34 0.85 -12.71 -5.05
N PHE A 35 1.29 -13.07 -6.25
CA PHE A 35 0.44 -13.56 -7.32
C PHE A 35 -0.39 -14.78 -6.91
N GLY A 36 0.24 -15.78 -6.28
CA GLY A 36 -0.45 -16.99 -5.82
C GLY A 36 -1.53 -16.69 -4.78
N ILE A 37 -1.21 -15.87 -3.77
CA ILE A 37 -2.18 -15.47 -2.74
C ILE A 37 -3.33 -14.67 -3.36
N MET A 38 -3.03 -13.75 -4.27
CA MET A 38 -4.05 -12.91 -4.92
C MET A 38 -5.03 -13.76 -5.73
N ILE A 39 -4.57 -14.74 -6.49
CA ILE A 39 -5.46 -15.68 -7.21
C ILE A 39 -6.40 -16.40 -6.25
N ILE A 40 -5.87 -16.94 -5.15
CA ILE A 40 -6.67 -17.67 -4.16
C ILE A 40 -7.73 -16.75 -3.54
N ILE A 41 -7.36 -15.52 -3.17
CA ILE A 41 -8.28 -14.55 -2.58
C ILE A 41 -9.36 -14.13 -3.58
N HIS A 42 -8.98 -13.84 -4.83
CA HIS A 42 -9.96 -13.56 -5.90
C HIS A 42 -10.92 -14.73 -6.05
N PHE A 43 -10.41 -15.96 -6.10
CA PHE A 43 -11.25 -17.14 -6.25
C PHE A 43 -12.23 -17.31 -5.08
N LEU A 44 -11.76 -17.20 -3.84
CA LEU A 44 -12.62 -17.35 -2.66
C LEU A 44 -13.66 -16.24 -2.55
N PHE A 45 -13.22 -14.99 -2.73
CA PHE A 45 -14.07 -13.82 -2.53
C PHE A 45 -15.09 -13.67 -3.66
N GLU A 46 -14.64 -13.68 -4.92
CA GLU A 46 -15.54 -13.49 -6.07
C GLU A 46 -16.53 -14.64 -6.22
N THR A 47 -16.11 -15.89 -6.00
CA THR A 47 -17.04 -17.04 -6.03
C THR A 47 -18.09 -16.93 -4.92
N SER A 48 -17.71 -16.46 -3.72
CA SER A 48 -18.67 -16.25 -2.63
C SER A 48 -19.67 -15.15 -2.95
N VAL A 49 -19.21 -14.06 -3.56
CA VAL A 49 -20.06 -12.95 -3.98
C VAL A 49 -21.04 -13.40 -5.05
N ILE A 50 -20.58 -14.13 -6.08
CA ILE A 50 -21.43 -14.68 -7.14
C ILE A 50 -22.47 -15.66 -6.56
N ALA A 51 -22.05 -16.56 -5.65
CA ALA A 51 -22.94 -17.55 -5.04
C ALA A 51 -24.05 -16.91 -4.20
N THR A 52 -23.72 -15.91 -3.37
CA THR A 52 -24.72 -15.19 -2.55
C THR A 52 -25.74 -14.46 -3.41
N HIS A 53 -25.31 -13.88 -4.52
CA HIS A 53 -26.19 -13.15 -5.41
C HIS A 53 -27.17 -14.06 -6.16
N ASN A 54 -26.68 -15.21 -6.65
CA ASN A 54 -27.52 -16.23 -7.27
C ASN A 54 -28.59 -16.76 -6.31
N SER A 55 -28.28 -16.87 -5.01
CA SER A 55 -29.22 -17.32 -3.99
C SER A 55 -30.26 -16.28 -3.59
N MET A 56 -29.93 -14.98 -3.64
CA MET A 56 -30.81 -13.91 -3.15
C MET A 56 -31.80 -13.42 -4.20
N ASN A 57 -31.40 -13.40 -5.47
CA ASN A 57 -32.15 -12.64 -6.46
C ASN A 57 -33.04 -13.46 -7.37
N GLY A 58 -32.86 -14.77 -7.52
CA GLY A 58 -33.72 -15.59 -8.41
C GLY A 58 -33.88 -15.01 -9.83
N ILE A 59 -32.89 -14.23 -10.29
CA ILE A 59 -32.92 -13.44 -11.52
C ILE A 59 -32.10 -14.12 -12.63
N ASP A 60 -32.62 -14.02 -13.85
CA ASP A 60 -32.13 -14.59 -15.11
C ASP A 60 -30.62 -14.43 -15.36
N GLN A 61 -30.03 -15.54 -15.83
CA GLN A 61 -28.63 -15.77 -16.21
C GLN A 61 -28.00 -14.68 -17.10
N ALA A 62 -28.80 -13.93 -17.86
CA ALA A 62 -28.31 -12.89 -18.78
C ALA A 62 -27.83 -11.59 -18.08
N SER A 63 -28.19 -11.40 -16.81
CA SER A 63 -27.81 -10.21 -16.02
C SER A 63 -26.44 -10.37 -15.32
N LEU A 64 -25.90 -11.59 -15.30
CA LEU A 64 -24.65 -11.90 -14.60
C LEU A 64 -23.41 -11.41 -15.37
N SER A 65 -23.53 -11.13 -16.66
CA SER A 65 -22.44 -10.68 -17.54
C SER A 65 -21.94 -9.27 -17.23
N HIS A 66 -22.75 -8.46 -16.55
CA HIS A 66 -22.43 -7.11 -16.09
C HIS A 66 -22.28 -7.02 -14.57
N TYR A 67 -22.07 -8.15 -13.89
CA TYR A 67 -21.90 -8.16 -12.44
C TYR A 67 -20.77 -7.21 -12.02
N ASP A 68 -21.14 -6.24 -11.18
CA ASP A 68 -20.30 -5.13 -10.77
C ASP A 68 -19.05 -5.67 -10.05
N ARG A 69 -17.89 -5.60 -10.74
CA ARG A 69 -16.57 -5.99 -10.20
C ARG A 69 -16.10 -5.07 -9.06
N THR A 70 -17.02 -4.34 -8.41
CA THR A 70 -16.81 -3.60 -7.17
C THR A 70 -16.16 -4.47 -6.08
N GLY A 71 -16.48 -5.77 -6.00
CA GLY A 71 -15.78 -6.71 -5.13
C GLY A 71 -14.26 -6.75 -5.40
N SER A 72 -13.87 -6.90 -6.65
CA SER A 72 -12.49 -6.91 -7.11
C SER A 72 -11.80 -5.56 -6.88
N MET A 73 -12.51 -4.44 -7.03
CA MET A 73 -11.97 -3.10 -6.70
C MET A 73 -11.71 -2.93 -5.20
N ILE A 74 -12.59 -3.46 -4.35
CA ILE A 74 -12.36 -3.47 -2.89
C ILE A 74 -11.15 -4.35 -2.56
N LEU A 75 -11.03 -5.53 -3.19
CA LEU A 75 -9.85 -6.39 -3.04
C LEU A 75 -8.57 -5.68 -3.49
N PHE A 76 -8.60 -4.96 -4.62
CA PHE A 76 -7.47 -4.16 -5.10
C PHE A 76 -6.98 -3.17 -4.04
N ILE A 77 -7.91 -2.48 -3.37
CA ILE A 77 -7.57 -1.54 -2.30
C ILE A 77 -7.05 -2.29 -1.07
N CYS A 78 -7.77 -3.31 -0.57
CA CYS A 78 -7.40 -4.02 0.65
C CYS A 78 -6.04 -4.73 0.54
N LEU A 79 -5.80 -5.42 -0.58
CA LEU A 79 -4.54 -6.13 -0.83
C LEU A 79 -3.37 -5.16 -1.02
N LEU A 80 -3.61 -3.95 -1.53
CA LEU A 80 -2.60 -2.90 -1.60
C LEU A 80 -2.07 -2.55 -0.20
N PHE A 81 -2.94 -2.39 0.79
CA PHE A 81 -2.54 -2.12 2.17
C PHE A 81 -1.78 -3.29 2.79
N VAL A 82 -2.23 -4.53 2.57
CA VAL A 82 -1.58 -5.73 3.14
C VAL A 82 -0.20 -5.97 2.52
N PHE A 83 -0.10 -6.01 1.20
CA PHE A 83 1.18 -6.25 0.54
C PHE A 83 2.12 -5.05 0.60
N GLY A 84 1.58 -3.82 0.59
CA GLY A 84 2.38 -2.60 0.72
C GLY A 84 2.98 -2.42 2.12
N SER A 85 2.25 -2.82 3.17
CA SER A 85 2.83 -2.87 4.52
C SER A 85 3.86 -4.00 4.66
N SER A 86 3.60 -5.17 4.06
CA SER A 86 4.56 -6.27 4.01
C SER A 86 5.85 -5.88 3.30
N SER A 87 5.78 -5.23 2.13
CA SER A 87 6.95 -4.78 1.37
C SER A 87 7.74 -3.70 2.11
N ALA A 88 7.06 -2.75 2.75
CA ALA A 88 7.67 -1.73 3.59
C ALA A 88 8.45 -2.32 4.77
N SER A 89 7.94 -3.39 5.38
CA SER A 89 8.63 -4.07 6.48
C SER A 89 9.92 -4.78 6.04
N ALA A 90 10.02 -5.16 4.76
CA ALA A 90 11.18 -5.84 4.19
C ALA A 90 12.36 -4.89 3.86
N ILE A 91 12.16 -3.57 3.97
CA ILE A 91 13.18 -2.54 3.67
C ILE A 91 14.49 -2.73 4.47
N MET A 92 14.45 -3.51 5.55
CA MET A 92 15.58 -3.78 6.44
C MET A 92 16.02 -5.23 6.56
N ASP A 93 15.50 -6.12 5.72
CA ASP A 93 15.86 -7.53 5.77
C ASP A 93 17.36 -7.79 5.54
N LYS A 94 18.01 -6.98 4.69
CA LYS A 94 19.47 -7.04 4.48
C LYS A 94 20.33 -6.62 5.69
N MET A 95 19.75 -5.96 6.70
CA MET A 95 20.46 -5.62 7.95
C MET A 95 20.25 -6.65 9.06
N LYS A 96 19.47 -7.72 8.80
CA LYS A 96 19.27 -8.82 9.75
C LYS A 96 20.48 -9.76 9.84
N THR A 97 21.23 -9.93 8.74
CA THR A 97 22.37 -10.84 8.66
C THR A 97 23.71 -10.10 8.78
N LYS A 98 24.69 -10.68 9.50
CA LYS A 98 26.01 -10.07 9.70
C LYS A 98 26.71 -9.77 8.37
N THR A 99 26.62 -10.69 7.41
CA THR A 99 27.22 -10.58 6.06
C THR A 99 26.55 -9.52 5.18
N GLY A 100 25.22 -9.36 5.28
CA GLY A 100 24.49 -8.31 4.57
C GLY A 100 24.80 -6.92 5.11
N ARG A 101 25.01 -6.81 6.43
CA ARG A 101 25.41 -5.58 7.10
C ARG A 101 26.82 -5.13 6.69
N THR A 102 27.80 -6.03 6.68
CA THR A 102 29.18 -5.71 6.28
C THR A 102 29.28 -5.32 4.81
N ALA A 103 28.63 -6.07 3.91
CA ALA A 103 28.60 -5.73 2.48
C ALA A 103 27.97 -4.35 2.22
N PHE A 104 26.96 -3.98 3.00
CA PHE A 104 26.27 -2.69 2.87
C PHE A 104 27.06 -1.51 3.46
N LEU A 105 27.78 -1.74 4.56
CA LEU A 105 28.69 -0.74 5.16
C LEU A 105 29.89 -0.44 4.24
N LEU A 106 30.38 -1.45 3.52
CA LEU A 106 31.52 -1.34 2.61
C LEU A 106 31.18 -0.68 1.25
N LEU A 107 29.90 -0.41 0.95
CA LEU A 107 29.51 0.29 -0.28
C LEU A 107 29.97 1.77 -0.21
N PRO A 108 30.76 2.25 -1.19
CA PRO A 108 31.16 3.65 -1.30
C PRO A 108 29.99 4.47 -1.86
N ALA A 109 28.96 4.67 -1.05
CA ALA A 109 27.79 5.49 -1.35
C ALA A 109 27.36 6.25 -0.09
N THR A 110 26.70 7.40 -0.26
CA THR A 110 26.24 8.18 0.89
C THR A 110 25.11 7.46 1.61
N SER A 111 24.96 7.65 2.92
CA SER A 111 23.86 7.07 3.71
C SER A 111 22.48 7.47 3.13
N PHE A 112 22.40 8.65 2.52
CA PHE A 112 21.22 9.12 1.80
C PHE A 112 20.94 8.31 0.54
N GLU A 113 21.92 8.16 -0.37
CA GLU A 113 21.77 7.36 -1.61
C GLU A 113 21.33 5.92 -1.29
N LYS A 114 21.89 5.33 -0.22
CA LYS A 114 21.54 3.98 0.26
C LYS A 114 20.09 3.89 0.76
N PHE A 115 19.65 4.83 1.59
CA PHE A 115 18.27 4.86 2.10
C PHE A 115 17.27 5.14 0.97
N PHE A 116 17.57 6.12 0.12
CA PHE A 116 16.70 6.55 -0.97
C PHE A 116 16.50 5.45 -2.02
N THR A 117 17.55 4.68 -2.33
CA THR A 117 17.45 3.51 -3.24
C THR A 117 16.44 2.50 -2.72
N ARG A 118 16.56 2.13 -1.44
CA ARG A 118 15.64 1.18 -0.81
C ARG A 118 14.23 1.72 -0.73
N TRP A 119 14.09 2.98 -0.31
CA TRP A 119 12.79 3.64 -0.29
C TRP A 119 12.13 3.56 -1.67
N LEU A 120 12.83 3.93 -2.75
CA LEU A 120 12.31 3.88 -4.12
C LEU A 120 11.85 2.48 -4.53
N ILE A 121 12.65 1.44 -4.26
CA ILE A 121 12.29 0.06 -4.60
C ILE A 121 11.05 -0.40 -3.83
N TYR A 122 11.02 -0.22 -2.52
CA TYR A 122 9.95 -0.74 -1.66
C TYR A 122 8.69 0.13 -1.62
N THR A 123 8.73 1.37 -2.11
CA THR A 123 7.56 2.27 -2.18
C THR A 123 7.04 2.43 -3.60
N ILE A 124 7.88 2.89 -4.53
CA ILE A 124 7.46 3.24 -5.91
C ILE A 124 7.47 2.01 -6.81
N ALA A 125 8.59 1.28 -6.87
CA ALA A 125 8.67 0.11 -7.75
C ALA A 125 7.68 -0.99 -7.32
N PHE A 126 7.45 -1.13 -6.01
CA PHE A 126 6.41 -2.00 -5.47
C PHE A 126 5.02 -1.70 -6.03
N LEU A 127 4.60 -0.43 -6.10
CA LEU A 127 3.26 -0.06 -6.61
C LEU A 127 3.06 -0.48 -8.07
N ILE A 128 4.09 -0.30 -8.90
CA ILE A 128 4.06 -0.68 -10.32
C ILE A 128 3.92 -2.20 -10.45
N ILE A 129 4.75 -2.95 -9.71
CA ILE A 129 4.71 -4.41 -9.71
C ILE A 129 3.37 -4.93 -9.18
N TYR A 130 2.85 -4.32 -8.10
CA TYR A 130 1.56 -4.66 -7.52
C TYR A 130 0.43 -4.53 -8.52
N TYR A 131 0.37 -3.41 -9.25
CA TYR A 131 -0.63 -3.19 -10.29
C TYR A 131 -0.58 -4.28 -11.38
N ILE A 132 0.62 -4.60 -11.88
CA ILE A 132 0.80 -5.63 -12.91
C ILE A 132 0.35 -7.01 -12.38
N ILE A 133 0.76 -7.38 -11.17
CA ILE A 133 0.42 -8.67 -10.57
C ILE A 133 -1.08 -8.78 -10.29
N PHE A 134 -1.72 -7.70 -9.83
CA PHE A 134 -3.17 -7.67 -9.64
C PHE A 134 -3.91 -7.93 -10.95
N VAL A 135 -3.55 -7.20 -12.02
CA VAL A 135 -4.18 -7.38 -13.32
C VAL A 135 -3.98 -8.81 -13.82
N LEU A 136 -2.77 -9.36 -13.71
CA LEU A 136 -2.50 -10.76 -14.09
C LEU A 136 -3.32 -11.76 -13.26
N ALA A 137 -3.48 -11.52 -11.95
CA ALA A 137 -4.26 -12.40 -11.08
C ALA A 137 -5.76 -12.37 -11.45
N ASP A 138 -6.26 -11.19 -11.81
CA ASP A 138 -7.63 -11.01 -12.27
C ASP A 138 -7.88 -11.73 -13.61
N TYR A 139 -6.96 -11.63 -14.57
CA TYR A 139 -7.00 -12.42 -15.81
C TYR A 139 -6.99 -13.93 -15.54
N ALA A 140 -6.13 -14.39 -14.62
CA ALA A 140 -6.06 -15.79 -14.24
C ALA A 140 -7.37 -16.27 -13.59
N PHE A 141 -7.97 -15.46 -12.72
CA PHE A 141 -9.26 -15.75 -12.12
C PHE A 141 -10.35 -15.90 -13.19
N VAL A 142 -10.48 -14.92 -14.09
CA VAL A 142 -11.49 -14.96 -15.17
C VAL A 142 -11.29 -16.19 -16.05
N ALA A 143 -10.05 -16.49 -16.46
CA ALA A 143 -9.76 -17.66 -17.28
C ALA A 143 -10.13 -18.98 -16.61
N ILE A 144 -9.82 -19.14 -15.31
CA ILE A 144 -10.14 -20.35 -14.55
C ILE A 144 -11.66 -20.47 -14.34
N TYR A 145 -12.31 -19.37 -13.98
CA TYR A 145 -13.74 -19.39 -13.67
C TYR A 145 -14.58 -19.63 -14.92
N SER A 146 -14.30 -18.96 -16.04
CA SER A 146 -14.98 -19.18 -17.32
C SER A 146 -14.75 -20.59 -17.86
N TRP A 147 -13.62 -21.23 -17.54
CA TRP A 147 -13.38 -22.62 -17.91
C TRP A 147 -14.25 -23.60 -17.11
N TYR A 148 -14.43 -23.35 -15.80
CA TYR A 148 -15.25 -24.20 -14.95
C TYR A 148 -16.75 -23.95 -15.12
N HIS A 149 -17.13 -22.72 -15.46
CA HIS A 149 -18.51 -22.32 -15.73
C HIS A 149 -18.65 -21.58 -17.07
N PRO A 150 -18.76 -22.31 -18.19
CA PRO A 150 -18.84 -21.71 -19.52
C PRO A 150 -20.14 -20.93 -19.76
N ASP A 151 -21.17 -21.16 -18.94
CA ASP A 151 -22.46 -20.46 -19.04
C ASP A 151 -22.44 -19.02 -18.49
N TYR A 152 -21.33 -18.60 -17.88
CA TYR A 152 -21.17 -17.26 -17.31
C TYR A 152 -20.10 -16.44 -18.04
N ASP A 153 -20.52 -15.35 -18.67
CA ASP A 153 -19.61 -14.37 -19.28
C ASP A 153 -19.04 -13.42 -18.23
N ILE A 154 -17.93 -13.82 -17.59
CA ILE A 154 -17.20 -12.94 -16.66
C ILE A 154 -16.18 -12.10 -17.42
N VAL A 155 -16.20 -10.79 -17.18
CA VAL A 155 -15.24 -9.84 -17.76
C VAL A 155 -14.20 -9.42 -16.73
N VAL A 156 -12.98 -9.16 -17.20
CA VAL A 156 -11.85 -8.63 -16.41
C VAL A 156 -12.22 -7.28 -15.81
N THR A 157 -11.78 -7.04 -14.58
CA THR A 157 -12.02 -5.83 -13.80
C THR A 157 -11.33 -4.63 -14.45
N ASP A 158 -12.13 -3.68 -14.94
CA ASP A 158 -11.60 -2.40 -15.39
C ASP A 158 -11.55 -1.40 -14.22
N LEU A 159 -10.34 -1.09 -13.77
CA LEU A 159 -10.08 -0.20 -12.63
C LEU A 159 -10.54 1.25 -12.88
N ARG A 160 -10.88 1.64 -14.13
CA ARG A 160 -11.46 2.95 -14.42
C ARG A 160 -12.82 3.15 -13.77
N TYR A 161 -13.55 2.06 -13.52
CA TYR A 161 -14.85 2.10 -12.83
C TYR A 161 -14.74 2.38 -11.33
N ILE A 162 -13.53 2.47 -10.76
CA ILE A 162 -13.32 3.01 -9.40
C ILE A 162 -13.82 4.46 -9.33
N PHE A 163 -13.58 5.26 -10.37
CA PHE A 163 -13.88 6.70 -10.41
C PHE A 163 -15.20 7.04 -11.10
N LYS A 164 -15.76 6.09 -11.86
CA LYS A 164 -16.99 6.32 -12.60
C LYS A 164 -18.17 6.09 -11.68
N SER A 165 -18.83 7.17 -11.28
CA SER A 165 -20.21 7.11 -10.76
C SER A 165 -21.13 7.02 -11.97
N SER A 166 -21.74 5.86 -12.22
CA SER A 166 -22.77 5.75 -13.26
C SER A 166 -24.15 5.62 -12.63
N ASP A 167 -25.15 6.25 -13.27
CA ASP A 167 -26.60 6.05 -13.05
C ASP A 167 -27.08 4.60 -13.31
N THR A 168 -26.14 3.70 -13.54
CA THR A 168 -26.33 2.27 -13.73
C THR A 168 -25.30 1.59 -12.82
N TYR A 169 -25.75 0.59 -12.07
CA TYR A 169 -25.14 -0.08 -10.91
C TYR A 169 -23.71 -0.68 -11.09
N TYR A 170 -22.79 -0.01 -11.76
CA TYR A 170 -21.58 -0.62 -12.36
C TYR A 170 -20.27 0.12 -12.04
N GLY A 171 -20.14 0.67 -10.83
CA GLY A 171 -18.87 1.24 -10.37
C GLY A 171 -18.86 1.62 -8.90
N MET A 172 -17.69 1.59 -8.28
CA MET A 172 -17.51 2.00 -6.87
C MET A 172 -17.86 3.48 -6.65
N GLY A 173 -17.87 4.29 -7.73
CA GLY A 173 -18.31 5.68 -7.69
C GLY A 173 -17.48 6.58 -6.78
N MET A 174 -16.22 6.21 -6.51
CA MET A 174 -15.37 6.93 -5.58
C MET A 174 -14.95 8.28 -6.20
N PRO A 175 -15.26 9.42 -5.55
CA PRO A 175 -14.79 10.71 -6.04
C PRO A 175 -13.26 10.80 -5.93
N TYR A 176 -12.64 11.54 -6.86
CA TYR A 176 -11.17 11.72 -6.92
C TYR A 176 -10.57 12.20 -5.59
N SER A 177 -11.29 13.01 -4.83
CA SER A 177 -10.87 13.51 -3.52
C SER A 177 -10.80 12.42 -2.46
N MET A 178 -11.72 11.45 -2.46
CA MET A 178 -11.63 10.29 -1.58
C MET A 178 -10.50 9.35 -1.97
N PHE A 179 -10.28 9.16 -3.27
CA PHE A 179 -9.16 8.36 -3.75
C PHE A 179 -7.80 9.00 -3.38
N ALA A 180 -7.70 10.32 -3.45
CA ALA A 180 -6.51 11.04 -3.00
C ALA A 180 -6.24 10.85 -1.50
N ILE A 181 -7.28 10.88 -0.66
CA ILE A 181 -7.16 10.53 0.77
C ILE A 181 -6.69 9.08 0.92
N LEU A 182 -7.26 8.14 0.17
CA LEU A 182 -6.90 6.73 0.24
C LEU A 182 -5.42 6.49 -0.07
N ILE A 183 -4.89 7.15 -1.10
CA ILE A 183 -3.45 7.13 -1.42
C ILE A 183 -2.64 7.77 -0.29
N ALA A 184 -3.07 8.90 0.26
CA ALA A 184 -2.37 9.56 1.37
C ALA A 184 -2.31 8.65 2.61
N VAL A 185 -3.42 7.98 2.95
CA VAL A 185 -3.51 7.02 4.05
C VAL A 185 -2.62 5.80 3.78
N TYR A 186 -2.58 5.31 2.54
CA TYR A 186 -1.66 4.24 2.15
C TYR A 186 -0.19 4.64 2.43
N PHE A 187 0.26 5.79 1.93
CA PHE A 187 1.63 6.25 2.17
C PHE A 187 1.92 6.49 3.65
N TYR A 188 0.92 6.97 4.40
CA TYR A 188 1.06 7.16 5.84
C TYR A 188 1.24 5.84 6.58
N VAL A 189 0.38 4.84 6.34
CA VAL A 189 0.53 3.50 6.92
C VAL A 189 1.87 2.89 6.51
N GLN A 190 2.20 2.94 5.22
CA GLN A 190 3.47 2.47 4.66
C GLN A 190 4.68 3.11 5.38
N SER A 191 4.63 4.42 5.64
CA SER A 191 5.72 5.15 6.30
C SER A 191 6.00 4.66 7.72
N PHE A 192 4.97 4.22 8.46
CA PHE A 192 5.16 3.62 9.78
C PHE A 192 5.82 2.26 9.71
N PHE A 193 5.49 1.44 8.71
CA PHE A 193 6.18 0.17 8.51
C PHE A 193 7.65 0.37 8.13
N VAL A 194 7.96 1.41 7.34
CA VAL A 194 9.35 1.80 7.04
C VAL A 194 10.09 2.25 8.31
N LEU A 195 9.49 3.14 9.09
CA LEU A 195 10.06 3.62 10.35
C LEU A 195 10.25 2.45 11.35
N GLY A 196 9.25 1.60 11.48
CA GLY A 196 9.29 0.41 12.31
C GLY A 196 10.38 -0.59 11.89
N GLY A 197 10.59 -0.72 10.57
CA GLY A 197 11.73 -1.41 9.97
C GLY A 197 13.05 -0.92 10.55
N THR A 198 13.25 0.41 10.58
CA THR A 198 14.45 1.10 11.10
C THR A 198 14.63 1.05 12.59
N VAL A 199 13.55 0.83 13.34
CA VAL A 199 13.59 0.67 14.79
C VAL A 199 14.11 -0.68 15.23
N CYS A 200 13.65 -1.76 14.61
CA CYS A 200 13.80 -3.11 15.13
C CYS A 200 14.15 -4.13 14.04
N PRO A 201 15.41 -4.23 13.59
CA PRO A 201 15.78 -5.14 12.50
C PRO A 201 15.52 -6.63 12.83
N LYS A 202 15.72 -7.09 14.07
CA LYS A 202 15.68 -8.54 14.39
C LYS A 202 14.29 -9.17 14.59
N LYS A 203 13.24 -8.39 14.92
CA LYS A 203 11.84 -8.84 15.05
C LYS A 203 10.88 -7.79 14.50
N SER A 204 11.17 -7.30 13.29
CA SER A 204 10.51 -6.12 12.71
C SER A 204 9.00 -6.33 12.59
N PHE A 205 8.55 -7.34 11.82
CA PHE A 205 7.14 -7.51 11.46
C PHE A 205 6.14 -7.53 12.64
N LEU A 206 6.38 -8.34 13.69
CA LEU A 206 5.42 -8.46 14.80
C LEU A 206 5.37 -7.22 15.69
N ARG A 207 6.51 -6.56 15.92
CA ARG A 207 6.57 -5.35 16.76
C ARG A 207 6.11 -4.10 16.02
N THR A 208 6.31 -4.04 14.70
CA THR A 208 5.78 -2.95 13.86
C THR A 208 4.30 -3.11 13.57
N PHE A 209 3.79 -4.34 13.50
CA PHE A 209 2.35 -4.59 13.43
C PHE A 209 1.65 -4.18 14.73
N VAL A 210 2.21 -4.51 15.90
CA VAL A 210 1.68 -4.08 17.21
C VAL A 210 1.81 -2.56 17.40
N ALA A 211 2.96 -1.96 17.09
CA ALA A 211 3.14 -0.51 17.17
C ALA A 211 2.27 0.24 16.14
N GLY A 212 2.11 -0.32 14.94
CA GLY A 212 1.24 0.19 13.88
C GLY A 212 -0.23 0.13 14.27
N LEU A 213 -0.68 -0.96 14.92
CA LEU A 213 -2.03 -1.05 15.50
C LEU A 213 -2.22 -0.01 16.60
N VAL A 214 -1.28 0.13 17.54
CA VAL A 214 -1.35 1.12 18.61
C VAL A 214 -1.38 2.55 18.05
N LEU A 215 -0.57 2.86 17.03
CA LEU A 215 -0.56 4.16 16.36
C LEU A 215 -1.81 4.41 15.53
N LEU A 216 -2.35 3.39 14.87
CA LEU A 216 -3.63 3.44 14.17
C LEU A 216 -4.79 3.69 15.15
N PHE A 217 -4.77 3.07 16.34
CA PHE A 217 -5.72 3.36 17.41
C PHE A 217 -5.58 4.78 17.97
N ILE A 218 -4.34 5.27 18.17
CA ILE A 218 -4.08 6.66 18.58
C ILE A 218 -4.60 7.62 17.51
N TYR A 219 -4.37 7.33 16.23
CA TYR A 219 -4.79 8.17 15.11
C TYR A 219 -6.32 8.15 14.90
N LEU A 220 -6.96 6.98 14.95
CA LEU A 220 -8.43 6.87 14.97
C LEU A 220 -9.03 7.61 16.17
N SER A 221 -8.30 7.70 17.29
CA SER A 221 -8.68 8.50 18.45
C SER A 221 -8.46 10.01 18.25
N THR A 222 -7.63 10.45 17.30
CA THR A 222 -7.49 11.87 16.95
C THR A 222 -8.65 12.41 16.11
N ILE A 223 -9.37 11.56 15.37
CA ILE A 223 -10.57 11.93 14.60
C ILE A 223 -11.67 12.53 15.50
N PRO A 224 -12.09 11.90 16.62
CA PRO A 224 -13.06 12.49 17.54
C PRO A 224 -12.50 13.71 18.30
N VAL A 225 -11.18 13.81 18.52
CA VAL A 225 -10.55 14.98 19.17
C VAL A 225 -10.54 16.20 18.25
N TYR A 226 -10.24 16.03 16.97
CA TYR A 226 -10.37 17.07 15.94
C TYR A 226 -11.82 17.53 15.81
N ASN A 227 -12.78 16.58 15.84
CA ASN A 227 -14.20 16.87 15.83
C ASN A 227 -14.64 17.68 17.07
N LYS A 228 -14.04 17.43 18.24
CA LYS A 228 -14.38 18.15 19.48
C LYS A 228 -13.76 19.54 19.56
N PHE A 229 -12.62 19.79 18.89
CA PHE A 229 -11.93 21.08 18.90
C PHE A 229 -12.51 22.09 17.89
N LEU A 230 -13.13 21.62 16.81
CA LEU A 230 -13.78 22.46 15.79
C LEU A 230 -15.28 22.70 16.01
N MET A 231 -15.91 22.01 16.97
CA MET A 231 -17.30 22.28 17.33
C MET A 231 -17.38 23.39 18.40
N PRO A 232 -18.16 24.47 18.19
CA PRO A 232 -18.61 25.30 19.31
C PRO A 232 -19.38 24.38 20.28
N PHE A 233 -19.08 24.52 21.57
CA PHE A 233 -19.68 23.74 22.66
C PHE A 233 -21.20 23.55 22.47
N GLY A 234 -21.64 22.32 22.14
CA GLY A 234 -23.06 21.95 22.20
C GLY A 234 -23.64 21.12 21.03
N ALA A 235 -22.94 20.90 19.93
CA ALA A 235 -23.46 20.07 18.84
C ALA A 235 -23.35 18.57 19.16
N LYS A 236 -24.47 17.85 19.14
CA LYS A 236 -24.51 16.38 19.19
C LYS A 236 -23.78 15.81 17.96
N MET A 237 -23.17 14.63 18.07
CA MET A 237 -22.67 13.88 16.92
C MET A 237 -23.84 13.52 16.01
N ASP A 238 -24.21 14.43 15.11
CA ASP A 238 -25.25 14.17 14.13
C ASP A 238 -24.59 13.76 12.81
N GLY A 239 -25.26 12.88 12.06
CA GLY A 239 -24.78 12.34 10.77
C GLY A 239 -24.49 13.42 9.71
N GLN A 240 -24.89 14.66 9.99
CA GLN A 240 -24.61 15.85 9.19
C GLN A 240 -23.11 16.15 9.04
N ILE A 241 -22.24 15.85 10.02
CA ILE A 241 -20.80 16.16 9.89
C ILE A 241 -20.11 15.21 8.91
N ILE A 242 -20.52 13.94 8.91
CA ILE A 242 -20.01 12.94 7.95
C ILE A 242 -20.53 13.29 6.56
N ALA A 243 -21.81 13.64 6.43
CA ALA A 243 -22.39 14.10 5.16
C ALA A 243 -21.70 15.39 4.64
N ASP A 244 -21.44 16.36 5.51
CA ASP A 244 -20.70 17.58 5.18
C ASP A 244 -19.26 17.28 4.79
N PHE A 245 -18.59 16.35 5.47
CA PHE A 245 -17.23 15.95 5.08
C PHE A 245 -17.22 15.23 3.72
N ILE A 246 -18.18 14.34 3.47
CA ILE A 246 -18.35 13.62 2.20
C ILE A 246 -18.61 14.60 1.04
N ASN A 247 -19.37 15.67 1.29
CA ASN A 247 -19.73 16.66 0.27
C ASN A 247 -18.68 17.77 0.08
N ASN A 248 -17.81 18.02 1.07
CA ASN A 248 -16.81 19.09 1.00
C ASN A 248 -15.47 18.62 0.44
N THR A 249 -15.35 18.60 -0.88
CA THR A 249 -14.14 18.24 -1.64
C THR A 249 -12.87 18.97 -1.18
N CYS A 250 -12.96 20.26 -0.85
CA CYS A 250 -11.81 21.05 -0.37
C CYS A 250 -11.27 20.54 0.98
N ARG A 251 -12.17 20.19 1.90
CA ARG A 251 -11.80 19.64 3.22
C ARG A 251 -11.14 18.27 3.09
N GLN A 252 -11.59 17.47 2.12
CA GLN A 252 -11.01 16.17 1.81
C GLN A 252 -9.57 16.29 1.30
N TYR A 253 -9.31 17.18 0.34
CA TYR A 253 -7.95 17.42 -0.14
C TYR A 253 -7.02 17.97 0.95
N LEU A 254 -7.51 18.90 1.78
CA LEU A 254 -6.73 19.44 2.89
C LEU A 254 -6.34 18.33 3.89
N LEU A 255 -7.27 17.44 4.23
CA LEU A 255 -6.97 16.28 5.06
C LEU A 255 -5.93 15.35 4.40
N GLY A 256 -6.09 15.05 3.11
CA GLY A 256 -5.12 14.26 2.35
C GLY A 256 -3.71 14.85 2.38
N ILE A 257 -3.58 16.18 2.23
CA ILE A 257 -2.30 16.89 2.34
C ILE A 257 -1.70 16.75 3.74
N VAL A 258 -2.50 16.95 4.80
CA VAL A 258 -2.02 16.82 6.19
C VAL A 258 -1.51 15.40 6.47
N ILE A 259 -2.26 14.38 6.04
CA ILE A 259 -1.85 12.97 6.18
C ILE A 259 -0.56 12.69 5.43
N PHE A 260 -0.45 13.19 4.20
CA PHE A 260 0.75 13.01 3.39
C PHE A 260 1.98 13.71 4.01
N LEU A 261 1.81 14.91 4.58
CA LEU A 261 2.88 15.59 5.32
C LEU A 261 3.34 14.78 6.53
N MET A 262 2.42 14.13 7.26
CA MET A 262 2.80 13.22 8.34
C MET A 262 3.58 12.00 7.83
N ALA A 263 3.23 11.47 6.67
CA ALA A 263 3.99 10.38 6.03
C ALA A 263 5.43 10.81 5.68
N LEU A 264 5.61 12.04 5.17
CA LEU A 264 6.93 12.61 4.91
C LEU A 264 7.76 12.74 6.20
N LEU A 265 7.16 13.23 7.29
CA LEU A 265 7.83 13.32 8.59
C LEU A 265 8.31 11.95 9.07
N ASN A 266 7.47 10.91 8.95
CA ASN A 266 7.84 9.54 9.31
C ASN A 266 9.03 9.02 8.47
N TRP A 267 9.05 9.26 7.16
CA TRP A 267 10.20 8.89 6.32
C TRP A 267 11.47 9.66 6.69
N ILE A 268 11.37 10.94 7.04
CA ILE A 268 12.50 11.75 7.50
C ILE A 268 13.07 11.18 8.80
N ILE A 269 12.22 10.88 9.79
CA ILE A 269 12.65 10.26 11.05
C ILE A 269 13.29 8.89 10.78
N ALA A 270 12.71 8.09 9.88
CA ALA A 270 13.25 6.79 9.50
C ALA A 270 14.67 6.92 8.88
N TYR A 271 14.92 7.96 8.08
CA TYR A 271 16.23 8.25 7.52
C TYR A 271 17.26 8.61 8.60
N TYR A 272 16.94 9.53 9.52
CA TYR A 272 17.87 9.90 10.59
C TYR A 272 18.23 8.70 11.47
N ARG A 273 17.23 7.88 11.80
CA ARG A 273 17.46 6.66 12.57
C ARG A 273 18.30 5.63 11.83
N PHE A 274 18.07 5.48 10.53
CA PHE A 274 18.90 4.63 9.69
C PHE A 274 20.35 5.10 9.68
N LYS A 275 20.59 6.42 9.58
CA LYS A 275 21.93 7.02 9.66
C LYS A 275 22.61 6.75 11.02
N GLU A 276 21.90 6.90 12.13
CA GLU A 276 22.43 6.57 13.47
C GLU A 276 22.84 5.10 13.59
N SER A 277 22.02 4.18 13.05
CA SER A 277 22.33 2.75 13.07
C SER A 277 23.60 2.41 12.27
N GLU A 278 23.90 3.16 11.21
CA GLU A 278 25.12 2.99 10.43
C GLU A 278 26.36 3.44 11.23
N ILE A 279 26.25 4.52 12.01
CA ILE A 279 27.36 5.06 12.83
C ILE A 279 27.71 4.08 13.96
N ILE A 280 26.72 3.62 14.72
CA ILE A 280 26.92 2.68 15.84
C ILE A 280 27.58 1.38 15.35
N HIS A 281 27.21 0.90 14.16
CA HIS A 281 27.76 -0.32 13.58
C HIS A 281 29.12 -0.16 12.89
N ARG A 282 29.62 1.06 12.70
CA ARG A 282 31.00 1.32 12.28
C ARG A 282 31.96 1.48 13.46
N LEU A 283 31.46 1.84 14.63
CA LEU A 283 32.23 2.03 15.86
C LEU A 283 32.43 0.73 16.67
N LEU A 284 31.62 -0.29 16.42
CA LEU A 284 31.65 -1.64 17.03
C LEU A 284 32.18 -2.69 16.05
#